data_AF-A0A372LIS8-F1
#
_entry.id   AF-A0A372LIS8-F1
#
_cell.length_a   1.000
_cell.length_b   1.000
_cell.length_c   1.000
_cell.angle_alpha   90.00
_cell.angle_beta   90.00
_cell.angle_gamma   90.00
#
_symmetry.space_group_name_H-M   'P 1'
#
loop_
_entity.id
_entity.type
_entity.pdbx_description
1 polymer ?
#
loop_
_entity_poly.entity_id
_entity_poly.type
_entity_poly.pdbx_seq_one_letter_code
_entity_poly.pdbx_strand_id
1 'polypeptide(L)'
;MSVPTNPLALMKYVYRDVFPIVQKELRHWTKRAEEIPNPELRRQALDSICSKTFHCEGGSILALIAEEKNAEAIRFIVAYQTISDYLDNLCDRSNSLDPDDFRALHESMQHSLDIAASKVNYYRFREDQEDGGYLSELVNTCQSVLRQIVHYPTILPYLQELCSYYSDLQVHKHVTVEERIPRLQTWFDRYKSQLPAMSWYEFSACSGSTLGIFCLVSYSLRQDFEAQYADVIREGYFPYIQGLHILLDYFIDQEEDRHGGDLNFCSYYKDDKELFDRFTHFVKKSNQYSDRLPHKRFHQLIHRGLLGLYLSDDKVKSQKSVSVLARKLIRFGGFDSMFFYLNGRAYRNLQKIKPAGFFFGQ
;
A
#
# COMPACT_ATOMS: atom_id res chain seq x y z
N MET A 1 -3.15 23.33 7.60
CA MET A 1 -2.58 22.87 8.90
C MET A 1 -1.14 22.47 8.63
N SER A 2 -0.17 22.80 9.48
CA SER A 2 1.22 22.45 9.18
C SER A 2 1.49 20.94 9.29
N VAL A 3 2.32 20.43 8.38
CA VAL A 3 2.72 19.01 8.32
C VAL A 3 3.49 18.63 9.61
N PRO A 4 3.12 17.53 10.30
CA PRO A 4 3.71 17.19 11.60
C PRO A 4 5.17 16.73 11.49
N THR A 5 5.98 17.17 12.45
CA THR A 5 7.44 16.91 12.49
C THR A 5 7.89 16.06 13.68
N ASN A 6 6.96 15.63 14.53
CA ASN A 6 7.25 14.75 15.66
C ASN A 6 6.14 13.70 15.86
N PRO A 7 6.45 12.56 16.52
CA PRO A 7 5.51 11.45 16.63
C PRO A 7 4.19 11.80 17.35
N LEU A 8 4.23 12.63 18.40
CA LEU A 8 3.04 13.00 19.17
C LEU A 8 2.08 13.85 18.32
N ALA A 9 2.61 14.85 17.62
CA ALA A 9 1.83 15.69 16.71
C ALA A 9 1.25 14.85 15.56
N LEU A 10 2.04 13.93 14.98
CA LEU A 10 1.58 13.03 13.94
C LEU A 10 0.39 12.20 14.43
N MET A 11 0.52 11.51 15.56
CA MET A 11 -0.57 10.66 16.07
C MET A 11 -1.81 11.47 16.45
N LYS A 12 -1.65 12.69 16.98
CA LYS A 12 -2.77 13.60 17.24
C LYS A 12 -3.57 13.88 15.96
N TYR A 13 -2.89 14.23 14.86
CA TYR A 13 -3.56 14.50 13.59
C TYR A 13 -4.12 13.23 12.95
N VAL A 14 -3.42 12.10 13.05
CA VAL A 14 -3.93 10.82 12.55
C VAL A 14 -5.27 10.46 13.21
N TYR A 15 -5.34 10.49 14.54
CA TYR A 15 -6.56 10.12 15.26
C TYR A 15 -7.71 11.12 15.10
N ARG A 16 -7.40 12.42 14.96
CA ARG A 16 -8.40 13.48 14.88
C ARG A 16 -8.87 13.74 13.45
N ASP A 17 -7.94 13.78 12.49
CA ASP A 17 -8.14 14.35 11.16
C ASP A 17 -8.06 13.31 10.03
N VAL A 18 -7.51 12.11 10.29
CA VAL A 18 -7.36 11.06 9.27
C VAL A 18 -8.36 9.93 9.52
N PHE A 19 -8.25 9.24 10.65
CA PHE A 19 -9.03 8.02 10.93
C PHE A 19 -10.54 8.23 10.85
N PRO A 20 -11.14 9.32 11.38
CA PRO A 20 -12.58 9.51 11.26
C PRO A 20 -13.07 9.61 9.80
N ILE A 21 -12.28 10.24 8.93
CA ILE A 21 -12.60 10.39 7.50
C ILE A 21 -12.41 9.06 6.78
N VAL A 22 -11.30 8.34 7.03
CA VAL A 22 -11.07 6.99 6.49
C VAL A 22 -12.23 6.06 6.84
N GLN A 23 -12.65 6.05 8.11
CA GLN A 23 -13.75 5.21 8.56
C GLN A 23 -15.10 5.60 7.93
N LYS A 24 -15.30 6.89 7.62
CA LYS A 24 -16.49 7.34 6.88
C LYS A 24 -16.48 6.83 5.44
N GLU A 25 -15.35 6.94 4.74
CA GLU A 25 -15.19 6.45 3.36
C GLU A 25 -15.30 4.91 3.31
N LEU A 26 -14.65 4.18 4.22
CA LEU A 26 -14.77 2.72 4.30
C LEU A 26 -16.20 2.27 4.55
N ARG A 27 -16.95 2.91 5.46
CA ARG A 27 -18.38 2.60 5.66
C ARG A 27 -19.22 2.82 4.40
N HIS A 28 -18.88 3.82 3.60
CA HIS A 28 -19.54 4.02 2.32
C HIS A 28 -19.23 2.87 1.36
N TRP A 29 -17.96 2.49 1.22
CA TRP A 29 -17.56 1.38 0.35
C TRP A 29 -18.05 0.01 0.83
N THR A 30 -18.20 -0.21 2.14
CA THR A 30 -18.83 -1.42 2.69
C THR A 30 -20.28 -1.51 2.24
N LYS A 31 -21.07 -0.42 2.35
CA LYS A 31 -22.46 -0.42 1.89
C LYS A 31 -22.59 -0.68 0.39
N ARG A 32 -21.71 -0.07 -0.40
CA ARG A 32 -21.67 -0.33 -1.86
C ARG A 32 -21.27 -1.77 -2.17
N ALA A 33 -20.36 -2.37 -1.40
CA ALA A 33 -20.00 -3.76 -1.53
C ALA A 33 -21.15 -4.71 -1.16
N GLU A 34 -21.94 -4.40 -0.13
CA GLU A 34 -23.14 -5.19 0.26
C GLU A 34 -24.19 -5.27 -0.88
N GLU A 35 -24.24 -4.25 -1.74
CA GLU A 35 -25.15 -4.16 -2.88
C GLU A 35 -24.66 -4.87 -4.15
N ILE A 36 -23.44 -5.45 -4.14
CA ILE A 36 -22.91 -6.22 -5.27
C ILE A 36 -23.81 -7.44 -5.56
N PRO A 37 -24.37 -7.61 -6.78
CA PRO A 37 -25.27 -8.72 -7.11
C PRO A 37 -24.58 -10.09 -7.04
N ASN A 38 -23.41 -10.23 -7.69
CA ASN A 38 -22.69 -11.49 -7.72
C ASN A 38 -22.19 -11.87 -6.31
N PRO A 39 -22.54 -13.06 -5.79
CA PRO A 39 -22.23 -13.43 -4.41
C PRO A 39 -20.73 -13.58 -4.14
N GLU A 40 -19.94 -14.03 -5.12
CA GLU A 40 -18.50 -14.19 -4.96
C GLU A 40 -17.79 -12.84 -4.99
N LEU A 41 -18.11 -11.97 -5.95
CA LEU A 41 -17.57 -10.60 -5.99
C LEU A 41 -17.93 -9.82 -4.73
N ARG A 42 -19.17 -9.94 -4.25
CA ARG A 42 -19.64 -9.33 -2.98
C ARG A 42 -18.80 -9.80 -1.80
N ARG A 43 -18.65 -11.12 -1.67
CA ARG A 43 -17.88 -11.72 -0.58
C ARG A 43 -16.44 -11.22 -0.59
N GLN A 44 -15.78 -11.24 -1.75
CA GLN A 44 -14.39 -10.81 -1.87
C GLN A 44 -14.19 -9.31 -1.58
N ALA A 45 -15.12 -8.46 -2.01
CA ALA A 45 -15.10 -7.03 -1.67
C ALA A 45 -15.25 -6.81 -0.16
N LEU A 46 -16.23 -7.44 0.48
CA LEU A 46 -16.45 -7.32 1.93
C LEU A 46 -15.28 -7.89 2.75
N ASP A 47 -14.76 -9.06 2.36
CA ASP A 47 -13.62 -9.71 2.99
C ASP A 47 -12.38 -8.81 2.90
N SER A 48 -12.13 -8.19 1.74
CA SER A 48 -11.00 -7.26 1.55
C SER A 48 -11.09 -6.05 2.48
N ILE A 49 -12.25 -5.39 2.59
CA ILE A 49 -12.43 -4.23 3.49
C ILE A 49 -12.26 -4.65 4.95
N CYS A 50 -12.88 -5.75 5.36
CA CYS A 50 -12.88 -6.23 6.74
C CYS A 50 -11.46 -6.59 7.22
N SER A 51 -10.69 -7.30 6.39
CA SER A 51 -9.36 -7.79 6.75
C SER A 51 -8.24 -6.77 6.52
N LYS A 52 -8.39 -5.84 5.57
CA LYS A 52 -7.32 -4.94 5.10
C LYS A 52 -7.57 -3.44 5.40
N THR A 53 -8.50 -3.12 6.31
CA THR A 53 -8.76 -1.73 6.77
C THR A 53 -7.49 -0.96 7.14
N PHE A 54 -6.49 -1.64 7.71
CA PHE A 54 -5.23 -1.00 8.12
C PHE A 54 -4.41 -0.42 6.95
N HIS A 55 -4.56 -0.94 5.73
CA HIS A 55 -3.92 -0.36 4.53
C HIS A 55 -4.48 1.03 4.24
N CYS A 56 -5.80 1.19 4.31
CA CYS A 56 -6.46 2.49 4.13
C CYS A 56 -6.09 3.46 5.25
N GLU A 57 -6.09 3.01 6.51
CA GLU A 57 -5.69 3.83 7.67
C GLU A 57 -4.23 4.30 7.58
N GLY A 58 -3.31 3.38 7.28
CA GLY A 58 -1.88 3.65 7.17
C GLY A 58 -1.52 4.51 5.95
N GLY A 59 -2.07 4.19 4.78
CA GLY A 59 -1.87 4.96 3.55
C GLY A 59 -2.38 6.39 3.67
N SER A 60 -3.54 6.57 4.31
CA SER A 60 -4.19 7.88 4.47
C SER A 60 -3.44 8.83 5.41
N ILE A 61 -2.43 8.37 6.15
CA ILE A 61 -1.53 9.29 6.88
C ILE A 61 -0.84 10.25 5.91
N LEU A 62 -0.55 9.83 4.68
CA LEU A 62 0.07 10.68 3.64
C LEU A 62 -0.83 11.85 3.24
N ALA A 63 -2.14 11.76 3.44
CA ALA A 63 -3.07 12.85 3.14
C ALA A 63 -2.82 14.11 3.99
N LEU A 64 -2.14 13.99 5.14
CA LEU A 64 -1.73 15.14 5.95
C LEU A 64 -0.82 16.13 5.19
N ILE A 65 -0.14 15.68 4.13
CA ILE A 65 0.65 16.52 3.22
C ILE A 65 -0.25 17.48 2.42
N ALA A 66 -1.45 17.04 2.07
CA ALA A 66 -2.40 17.82 1.28
C ALA A 66 -3.01 18.99 2.07
N GLU A 67 -2.73 19.09 3.37
CA GLU A 67 -3.20 20.12 4.30
C GLU A 67 -4.72 20.37 4.22
N GLU A 68 -5.15 21.48 3.61
CA GLU A 68 -6.56 21.83 3.47
C GLU A 68 -7.32 20.85 2.56
N LYS A 69 -6.60 20.13 1.69
CA LYS A 69 -7.11 19.10 0.79
C LYS A 69 -6.97 17.67 1.35
N ASN A 70 -6.76 17.56 2.66
CA ASN A 70 -6.63 16.28 3.36
C ASN A 70 -7.84 15.36 3.12
N ALA A 71 -9.07 15.88 3.13
CA ALA A 71 -10.25 15.06 2.91
C ALA A 71 -10.31 14.48 1.49
N GLU A 72 -9.98 15.29 0.48
CA GLU A 72 -9.90 14.86 -0.92
C GLU A 72 -8.79 13.84 -1.15
N ALA A 73 -7.62 14.02 -0.51
CA ALA A 73 -6.54 13.05 -0.55
C ALA A 73 -6.96 11.71 0.10
N ILE A 74 -7.61 11.74 1.27
CA ILE A 74 -8.14 10.52 1.92
C ILE A 74 -9.15 9.81 1.00
N ARG A 75 -10.06 10.56 0.38
CA ARG A 75 -11.06 9.98 -0.54
C ARG A 75 -10.40 9.26 -1.72
N PHE A 76 -9.34 9.83 -2.29
CA PHE A 76 -8.54 9.15 -3.32
C PHE A 76 -7.85 7.90 -2.77
N ILE A 77 -7.12 8.03 -1.66
CA ILE A 77 -6.31 6.95 -1.08
C ILE A 77 -7.19 5.76 -0.70
N VAL A 78 -8.32 6.00 -0.04
CA VAL A 78 -9.24 4.93 0.34
C VAL A 78 -9.82 4.25 -0.89
N ALA A 79 -10.26 4.99 -1.91
CA ALA A 79 -10.78 4.38 -3.13
C ALA A 79 -9.71 3.54 -3.86
N TYR A 80 -8.51 4.10 -4.09
CA TYR A 80 -7.43 3.40 -4.78
C TYR A 80 -6.95 2.17 -4.01
N GLN A 81 -6.80 2.27 -2.69
CA GLN A 81 -6.41 1.13 -1.86
C GLN A 81 -7.51 0.08 -1.79
N THR A 82 -8.79 0.48 -1.78
CA THR A 82 -9.92 -0.47 -1.83
C THR A 82 -9.91 -1.24 -3.16
N ILE A 83 -9.60 -0.61 -4.29
CA ILE A 83 -9.36 -1.32 -5.56
C ILE A 83 -8.22 -2.33 -5.36
N SER A 84 -7.07 -1.87 -4.89
CA SER A 84 -5.86 -2.68 -4.67
C SER A 84 -6.14 -3.96 -3.86
N ASP A 85 -6.80 -3.82 -2.72
CA ASP A 85 -7.09 -4.91 -1.78
C ASP A 85 -8.15 -5.87 -2.32
N TYR A 86 -9.17 -5.33 -3.01
CA TYR A 86 -10.22 -6.12 -3.65
C TYR A 86 -9.67 -6.95 -4.81
N LEU A 87 -8.85 -6.35 -5.67
CA LEU A 87 -8.24 -7.07 -6.80
C LEU A 87 -7.26 -8.14 -6.33
N ASP A 88 -6.49 -7.89 -5.28
CA ASP A 88 -5.60 -8.89 -4.66
C ASP A 88 -6.41 -10.11 -4.19
N ASN A 89 -7.52 -9.89 -3.47
CA ASN A 89 -8.44 -10.98 -3.10
C ASN A 89 -9.01 -11.73 -4.33
N LEU A 90 -9.40 -10.99 -5.37
CA LEU A 90 -9.90 -11.58 -6.61
C LEU A 90 -8.83 -12.35 -7.40
N CYS A 91 -7.54 -12.09 -7.19
CA CYS A 91 -6.47 -12.83 -7.84
C CYS A 91 -6.05 -14.04 -7.00
N ASP A 92 -5.88 -13.88 -5.68
CA ASP A 92 -5.52 -14.93 -4.73
C ASP A 92 -6.56 -16.06 -4.65
N ARG A 93 -7.84 -15.70 -4.77
CA ARG A 93 -8.96 -16.64 -4.59
C ARG A 93 -9.60 -17.06 -5.91
N SER A 94 -9.04 -16.65 -7.04
CA SER A 94 -9.55 -17.03 -8.37
C SER A 94 -9.15 -18.46 -8.72
N ASN A 95 -10.10 -19.21 -9.27
CA ASN A 95 -9.83 -20.49 -9.91
C ASN A 95 -9.25 -20.34 -11.32
N SER A 96 -9.28 -19.13 -11.89
CA SER A 96 -8.90 -18.89 -13.29
C SER A 96 -7.40 -19.09 -13.52
N LEU A 97 -6.56 -18.62 -12.58
CA LEU A 97 -5.09 -18.56 -12.72
C LEU A 97 -4.62 -17.92 -14.04
N ASP A 98 -5.51 -17.18 -14.71
CA ASP A 98 -5.33 -16.63 -16.04
C ASP A 98 -4.69 -15.24 -15.97
N PRO A 99 -3.47 -15.05 -16.51
CA PRO A 99 -2.83 -13.75 -16.52
C PRO A 99 -3.59 -12.67 -17.31
N ASP A 100 -4.45 -13.04 -18.27
CA ASP A 100 -5.25 -12.07 -19.03
C ASP A 100 -6.40 -11.51 -18.19
N ASP A 101 -7.05 -12.34 -17.37
CA ASP A 101 -8.00 -11.93 -16.34
C ASP A 101 -7.36 -11.00 -15.31
N PHE A 102 -6.21 -11.39 -14.75
CA PHE A 102 -5.51 -10.53 -13.79
C PHE A 102 -5.10 -9.18 -14.39
N ARG A 103 -4.68 -9.16 -15.67
CA ARG A 103 -4.33 -7.93 -16.37
C ARG A 103 -5.57 -7.06 -16.62
N ALA A 104 -6.70 -7.66 -17.01
CA ALA A 104 -7.96 -6.95 -17.20
C ALA A 104 -8.49 -6.33 -15.91
N LEU A 105 -8.38 -7.02 -14.78
CA LEU A 105 -8.70 -6.46 -13.48
C LEU A 105 -7.83 -5.24 -13.16
N HIS A 106 -6.50 -5.37 -13.30
CA HIS A 106 -5.55 -4.32 -12.94
C HIS A 106 -5.55 -3.12 -13.89
N GLU A 107 -6.17 -3.24 -15.07
CA GLU A 107 -6.51 -2.10 -15.93
C GLU A 107 -7.39 -1.09 -15.17
N SER A 108 -8.23 -1.53 -14.22
CA SER A 108 -9.00 -0.61 -13.37
C SER A 108 -8.12 0.30 -12.51
N MET A 109 -6.99 -0.20 -11.99
CA MET A 109 -6.03 0.63 -11.26
C MET A 109 -5.38 1.65 -12.19
N GLN A 110 -5.03 1.27 -13.41
CA GLN A 110 -4.49 2.20 -14.42
C GLN A 110 -5.53 3.27 -14.78
N HIS A 111 -6.77 2.87 -15.06
CA HIS A 111 -7.87 3.79 -15.39
C HIS A 111 -8.26 4.70 -14.21
N SER A 112 -8.06 4.26 -12.97
CA SER A 112 -8.28 5.13 -11.79
C SER A 112 -7.30 6.31 -11.73
N LEU A 113 -6.16 6.20 -12.43
CA LEU A 113 -5.10 7.21 -12.52
C LEU A 113 -5.16 8.02 -13.82
N ASP A 114 -5.98 7.61 -14.78
CA ASP A 114 -6.17 8.26 -16.08
C ASP A 114 -7.56 8.93 -16.16
N ILE A 115 -7.60 10.26 -16.12
CA ILE A 115 -8.85 11.03 -16.17
C ILE A 115 -9.59 10.94 -17.51
N ALA A 116 -8.90 10.49 -18.57
CA ALA A 116 -9.40 10.32 -19.93
C ALA A 116 -9.73 8.85 -20.29
N ALA A 117 -9.48 7.91 -19.37
CA ALA A 117 -9.76 6.50 -19.61
C ALA A 117 -11.24 6.25 -19.93
N SER A 118 -11.46 5.42 -20.94
CA SER A 118 -12.81 4.98 -21.33
C SER A 118 -13.30 3.87 -20.41
N LYS A 119 -14.62 3.78 -20.22
CA LYS A 119 -15.23 2.69 -19.46
C LYS A 119 -15.04 1.37 -20.22
N VAL A 120 -14.58 0.35 -19.51
CA VAL A 120 -14.42 -1.01 -20.02
C VAL A 120 -14.94 -2.00 -18.98
N ASN A 121 -15.24 -3.22 -19.42
CA ASN A 121 -15.52 -4.32 -18.51
C ASN A 121 -14.18 -4.92 -18.02
N TYR A 122 -13.85 -4.69 -16.74
CA TYR A 122 -12.65 -5.23 -16.12
C TYR A 122 -12.73 -6.73 -15.82
N TYR A 123 -13.94 -7.31 -15.83
CA TYR A 123 -14.20 -8.72 -15.55
C TYR A 123 -14.34 -9.57 -16.83
N ARG A 124 -13.96 -9.04 -18.00
CA ARG A 124 -14.23 -9.63 -19.32
C ARG A 124 -13.64 -11.03 -19.58
N PHE A 125 -12.71 -11.51 -18.74
CA PHE A 125 -12.09 -12.83 -18.85
C PHE A 125 -12.47 -13.78 -17.70
N ARG A 126 -13.54 -13.47 -16.95
CA ARG A 126 -14.07 -14.34 -15.90
C ARG A 126 -15.58 -14.50 -15.99
N GLU A 127 -16.12 -15.52 -15.34
CA GLU A 127 -17.55 -15.79 -15.27
C GLU A 127 -18.27 -14.76 -14.37
N ASP A 128 -17.68 -14.42 -13.23
CA ASP A 128 -18.23 -13.47 -12.27
C ASP A 128 -17.98 -12.02 -12.71
N GLN A 129 -18.98 -11.37 -13.33
CA GLN A 129 -18.85 -10.01 -13.88
C GLN A 129 -19.79 -8.97 -13.26
N GLU A 130 -20.92 -9.40 -12.68
CA GLU A 130 -21.97 -8.49 -12.20
C GLU A 130 -21.64 -7.92 -10.82
N ASP A 131 -20.84 -6.85 -10.79
CA ASP A 131 -20.43 -6.14 -9.57
C ASP A 131 -21.35 -4.97 -9.16
N GLY A 132 -22.42 -4.71 -9.91
CA GLY A 132 -23.32 -3.58 -9.64
C GLY A 132 -22.67 -2.19 -9.80
N GLY A 133 -21.59 -2.10 -10.59
CA GLY A 133 -20.83 -0.88 -10.85
C GLY A 133 -19.82 -0.51 -9.77
N TYR A 134 -19.59 -1.38 -8.79
CA TYR A 134 -18.73 -1.14 -7.63
C TYR A 134 -17.30 -0.69 -8.01
N LEU A 135 -16.60 -1.49 -8.82
CA LEU A 135 -15.23 -1.21 -9.26
C LEU A 135 -15.17 0.04 -10.14
N SER A 136 -16.18 0.24 -10.99
CA SER A 136 -16.29 1.45 -11.80
C SER A 136 -16.48 2.72 -10.94
N GLU A 137 -17.23 2.63 -9.84
CA GLU A 137 -17.45 3.74 -8.92
C GLU A 137 -16.19 4.13 -8.13
N LEU A 138 -15.40 3.14 -7.71
CA LEU A 138 -14.07 3.34 -7.12
C LEU A 138 -13.11 4.05 -8.10
N VAL A 139 -13.07 3.58 -9.36
CA VAL A 139 -12.27 4.20 -10.44
C VAL A 139 -12.69 5.65 -10.66
N ASN A 140 -14.01 5.89 -10.79
CA ASN A 140 -14.55 7.24 -10.99
C ASN A 140 -14.24 8.16 -9.79
N THR A 141 -14.22 7.62 -8.57
CA THR A 141 -13.86 8.38 -7.37
C THR A 141 -12.41 8.88 -7.46
N CYS A 142 -11.47 8.01 -7.81
CA CYS A 142 -10.07 8.37 -8.01
C CYS A 142 -9.93 9.46 -9.08
N GLN A 143 -10.51 9.24 -10.26
CA GLN A 143 -10.51 10.21 -11.37
C GLN A 143 -11.14 11.55 -10.96
N SER A 144 -12.19 11.56 -10.14
CA SER A 144 -12.85 12.79 -9.69
C SER A 144 -11.96 13.64 -8.77
N VAL A 145 -11.05 13.02 -8.02
CA VAL A 145 -10.05 13.75 -7.23
C VAL A 145 -8.94 14.25 -8.15
N LEU A 146 -8.44 13.40 -9.05
CA LEU A 146 -7.36 13.77 -9.99
C LEU A 146 -7.75 14.93 -10.92
N ARG A 147 -9.02 15.06 -11.32
CA ARG A 147 -9.52 16.20 -12.11
C ARG A 147 -9.39 17.56 -11.40
N GLN A 148 -9.20 17.58 -10.09
CA GLN A 148 -9.03 18.81 -9.30
C GLN A 148 -7.57 19.27 -9.25
N ILE A 149 -6.64 18.43 -9.71
CA ILE A 149 -5.21 18.66 -9.60
C ILE A 149 -4.73 19.46 -10.82
N VAL A 150 -4.34 20.71 -10.60
CA VAL A 150 -3.86 21.63 -11.65
C VAL A 150 -2.64 21.03 -12.37
N HIS A 151 -1.73 20.43 -11.61
CA HIS A 151 -0.48 19.86 -12.14
C HIS A 151 -0.58 18.36 -12.47
N TYR A 152 -1.80 17.83 -12.69
CA TYR A 152 -2.02 16.41 -12.99
C TYR A 152 -1.14 15.88 -14.15
N PRO A 153 -1.00 16.60 -15.30
CA PRO A 153 -0.13 16.13 -16.38
C PRO A 153 1.33 15.93 -15.97
N THR A 154 1.79 16.62 -14.92
CA THR A 154 3.17 16.50 -14.42
C THR A 154 3.39 15.21 -13.64
N ILE A 155 2.40 14.77 -12.87
CA ILE A 155 2.53 13.58 -12.03
C ILE A 155 2.11 12.29 -12.75
N LEU A 156 1.29 12.39 -13.81
CA LEU A 156 0.73 11.24 -14.53
C LEU A 156 1.78 10.19 -14.96
N PRO A 157 2.93 10.56 -15.55
CA PRO A 157 3.94 9.57 -15.95
C PRO A 157 4.44 8.72 -14.77
N TYR A 158 4.65 9.33 -13.60
CA TYR A 158 5.10 8.63 -12.40
C TYR A 158 3.99 7.77 -11.78
N LEU A 159 2.74 8.24 -11.83
CA LEU A 159 1.59 7.45 -11.40
C LEU A 159 1.45 6.19 -12.26
N GLN A 160 1.57 6.33 -13.59
CA GLN A 160 1.53 5.22 -14.54
C GLN A 160 2.71 4.27 -14.36
N GLU A 161 3.92 4.79 -14.14
CA GLU A 161 5.11 3.98 -13.85
C GLU A 161 4.90 3.10 -12.61
N LEU A 162 4.58 3.71 -11.46
CA LEU A 162 4.41 2.97 -10.20
C LEU A 162 3.23 1.99 -10.26
N CYS A 163 2.13 2.39 -10.91
CA CYS A 163 0.99 1.50 -11.11
C CYS A 163 1.36 0.33 -12.02
N SER A 164 2.18 0.54 -13.05
CA SER A 164 2.61 -0.54 -13.94
C SER A 164 3.44 -1.59 -13.20
N TYR A 165 4.36 -1.17 -12.31
CA TYR A 165 5.12 -2.08 -11.47
C TYR A 165 4.21 -2.89 -10.55
N TYR A 166 3.25 -2.22 -9.91
CA TYR A 166 2.27 -2.89 -9.06
C TYR A 166 1.44 -3.91 -9.86
N SER A 167 0.82 -3.49 -10.97
CA SER A 167 -0.02 -4.36 -11.81
C SER A 167 0.76 -5.56 -12.36
N ASP A 168 2.00 -5.36 -12.84
CA ASP A 168 2.85 -6.44 -13.33
C ASP A 168 3.18 -7.44 -12.22
N LEU A 169 3.52 -6.96 -11.01
CA LEU A 169 3.74 -7.83 -9.86
C LEU A 169 2.51 -8.70 -9.58
N GLN A 170 1.33 -8.10 -9.53
CA GLN A 170 0.08 -8.82 -9.24
C GLN A 170 -0.24 -9.86 -10.31
N VAL A 171 0.00 -9.58 -11.58
CA VAL A 171 -0.14 -10.59 -12.65
C VAL A 171 0.87 -11.71 -12.47
N HIS A 172 2.13 -11.41 -12.18
CA HIS A 172 3.18 -12.41 -12.11
C HIS A 172 3.13 -13.29 -10.85
N LYS A 173 2.63 -12.79 -9.71
CA LYS A 173 2.59 -13.56 -8.45
C LYS A 173 1.38 -14.51 -8.34
N HIS A 174 0.33 -14.30 -9.12
CA HIS A 174 -0.93 -15.06 -8.98
C HIS A 174 -1.16 -16.14 -10.07
N VAL A 175 -0.28 -16.25 -11.07
CA VAL A 175 -0.33 -17.39 -12.01
C VAL A 175 -0.03 -18.72 -11.30
N THR A 176 -0.08 -19.82 -12.05
CA THR A 176 0.34 -21.16 -11.61
C THR A 176 1.72 -21.12 -10.93
N VAL A 177 1.88 -21.90 -9.85
CA VAL A 177 3.04 -21.82 -8.94
C VAL A 177 4.36 -21.97 -9.68
N GLU A 178 4.40 -22.85 -10.68
CA GLU A 178 5.59 -23.18 -11.47
C GLU A 178 6.03 -22.01 -12.37
N GLU A 179 5.11 -21.11 -12.74
CA GLU A 179 5.36 -19.97 -13.61
C GLU A 179 5.75 -18.69 -12.86
N ARG A 180 5.39 -18.57 -11.56
CA ARG A 180 5.58 -17.34 -10.77
C ARG A 180 7.03 -16.86 -10.79
N ILE A 181 7.97 -17.71 -10.38
CA ILE A 181 9.39 -17.34 -10.26
C ILE A 181 10.02 -17.01 -11.63
N PRO A 182 9.89 -17.87 -12.67
CA PRO A 182 10.45 -17.55 -14.00
C PRO A 182 9.93 -16.22 -14.56
N ARG A 183 8.64 -15.93 -14.37
CA ARG A 183 8.03 -14.67 -14.83
C ARG A 183 8.60 -13.47 -14.07
N LEU A 184 8.68 -13.54 -12.74
CA LEU A 184 9.23 -12.46 -11.91
C LEU A 184 10.71 -12.20 -12.20
N GLN A 185 11.51 -13.23 -12.43
CA GLN A 185 12.93 -13.10 -12.81
C GLN A 185 13.07 -12.45 -14.19
N THR A 186 12.31 -12.92 -15.19
CA THR A 186 12.31 -12.35 -16.54
C THR A 186 11.85 -10.90 -16.55
N TRP A 187 10.85 -10.57 -15.74
CA TRP A 187 10.36 -9.20 -15.56
C TRP A 187 11.43 -8.32 -14.91
N PHE A 188 12.10 -8.78 -13.84
CA PHE A 188 13.20 -8.06 -13.21
C PHE A 188 14.37 -7.79 -14.18
N ASP A 189 14.75 -8.75 -15.01
CA ASP A 189 15.88 -8.59 -15.95
C ASP A 189 15.68 -7.42 -16.94
N ARG A 190 14.42 -7.03 -17.24
CA ARG A 190 14.11 -5.86 -18.07
C ARG A 190 14.46 -4.54 -17.40
N TYR A 191 14.37 -4.48 -16.07
CA TYR A 191 14.59 -3.26 -15.28
C TYR A 191 15.94 -3.25 -14.57
N LYS A 192 16.60 -4.40 -14.43
CA LYS A 192 17.83 -4.59 -13.65
C LYS A 192 18.94 -3.57 -13.93
N SER A 193 19.11 -3.13 -15.18
CA SER A 193 20.13 -2.13 -15.56
C SER A 193 19.81 -0.70 -15.11
N GLN A 194 18.53 -0.41 -14.81
CA GLN A 194 18.03 0.89 -14.40
C GLN A 194 17.83 0.98 -12.88
N LEU A 195 17.96 -0.15 -12.18
CA LEU A 195 17.74 -0.27 -10.74
C LEU A 195 19.07 -0.26 -9.97
N PRO A 196 19.07 0.21 -8.71
CA PRO A 196 20.15 -0.09 -7.78
C PRO A 196 20.38 -1.60 -7.64
N ALA A 197 21.57 -2.01 -7.20
CA ALA A 197 21.88 -3.41 -6.98
C ALA A 197 20.91 -4.06 -5.97
N MET A 198 20.07 -4.96 -6.47
CA MET A 198 19.07 -5.71 -5.72
C MET A 198 18.77 -7.04 -6.40
N SER A 199 18.11 -7.95 -5.68
CA SER A 199 17.61 -9.21 -6.22
C SER A 199 16.23 -9.02 -6.91
N TRP A 200 15.78 -10.04 -7.64
CA TRP A 200 14.44 -10.04 -8.22
C TRP A 200 13.34 -9.98 -7.15
N TYR A 201 13.50 -10.67 -6.03
CA TYR A 201 12.52 -10.66 -4.93
C TYR A 201 12.50 -9.33 -4.16
N GLU A 202 13.63 -8.61 -4.10
CA GLU A 202 13.66 -7.25 -3.58
C GLU A 202 12.98 -6.26 -4.52
N PHE A 203 13.21 -6.37 -5.84
CA PHE A 203 12.49 -5.56 -6.83
C PHE A 203 10.98 -5.82 -6.81
N SER A 204 10.57 -7.09 -6.71
CA SER A 204 9.16 -7.45 -6.53
C SER A 204 8.57 -6.76 -5.30
N ALA A 205 9.26 -6.79 -4.16
CA ALA A 205 8.82 -6.06 -2.98
C ALA A 205 8.74 -4.53 -3.20
N CYS A 206 9.73 -3.94 -3.89
CA CYS A 206 9.72 -2.50 -4.22
C CYS A 206 8.51 -2.08 -5.07
N SER A 207 7.97 -3.02 -5.85
CA SER A 207 6.87 -2.81 -6.78
C SER A 207 5.48 -2.99 -6.16
N GLY A 208 5.40 -3.62 -4.99
CA GLY A 208 4.12 -4.00 -4.37
C GLY A 208 3.45 -2.92 -3.52
N SER A 209 4.01 -1.71 -3.43
CA SER A 209 3.45 -0.65 -2.58
C SER A 209 2.79 0.47 -3.37
N THR A 210 1.69 0.97 -2.81
CA THR A 210 0.91 2.12 -3.30
C THR A 210 1.35 3.47 -2.70
N LEU A 211 2.33 3.49 -1.79
CA LEU A 211 2.69 4.70 -1.02
C LEU A 211 3.24 5.83 -1.88
N GLY A 212 3.99 5.53 -2.94
CA GLY A 212 4.51 6.55 -3.87
C GLY A 212 3.38 7.29 -4.60
N ILE A 213 2.35 6.55 -5.03
CA ILE A 213 1.14 7.10 -5.66
C ILE A 213 0.38 8.01 -4.68
N PHE A 214 0.17 7.56 -3.46
CA PHE A 214 -0.52 8.36 -2.42
C PHE A 214 0.23 9.66 -2.12
N CYS A 215 1.56 9.60 -2.06
CA CYS A 215 2.40 10.76 -1.81
C CYS A 215 2.32 11.76 -2.97
N LEU A 216 2.46 11.30 -4.22
CA LEU A 216 2.37 12.16 -5.41
C LEU A 216 1.02 12.88 -5.47
N VAL A 217 -0.09 12.15 -5.29
CA VAL A 217 -1.43 12.73 -5.31
C VAL A 217 -1.61 13.74 -4.17
N SER A 218 -1.22 13.39 -2.94
CA SER A 218 -1.36 14.28 -1.78
C SER A 218 -0.57 15.59 -1.94
N TYR A 219 0.65 15.54 -2.47
CA TYR A 219 1.43 16.74 -2.75
C TYR A 219 0.81 17.58 -3.86
N SER A 220 0.38 16.95 -4.96
CA SER A 220 -0.14 17.65 -6.13
C SER A 220 -1.48 18.36 -5.90
N LEU A 221 -2.24 17.97 -4.87
CA LEU A 221 -3.45 18.67 -4.45
C LEU A 221 -3.16 20.04 -3.82
N ARG A 222 -1.92 20.33 -3.45
CA ARG A 222 -1.53 21.62 -2.87
C ARG A 222 -1.38 22.69 -3.95
N GLN A 223 -1.71 23.94 -3.60
CA GLN A 223 -1.55 25.09 -4.50
C GLN A 223 -0.08 25.46 -4.75
N ASP A 224 0.81 25.14 -3.79
CA ASP A 224 2.24 25.40 -3.86
C ASP A 224 3.04 24.20 -4.40
N PHE A 225 2.37 23.26 -5.09
CA PHE A 225 3.05 22.14 -5.73
C PHE A 225 3.93 22.63 -6.88
N GLU A 226 5.19 22.17 -6.90
CA GLU A 226 6.13 22.43 -7.98
C GLU A 226 6.40 21.14 -8.75
N ALA A 227 6.51 21.24 -10.08
CA ALA A 227 6.79 20.11 -10.96
C ALA A 227 8.00 19.27 -10.52
N GLN A 228 9.06 19.93 -10.05
CA GLN A 228 10.29 19.28 -9.55
C GLN A 228 10.05 18.35 -8.36
N TYR A 229 8.97 18.54 -7.60
CA TYR A 229 8.65 17.64 -6.49
C TYR A 229 8.24 16.25 -6.99
N ALA A 230 7.71 16.11 -8.21
CA ALA A 230 7.31 14.80 -8.73
C ALA A 230 8.50 13.82 -8.80
N ASP A 231 9.64 14.26 -9.34
CA ASP A 231 10.88 13.48 -9.42
C ASP A 231 11.38 13.10 -8.02
N VAL A 232 11.49 14.08 -7.13
CA VAL A 232 12.01 13.88 -5.77
C VAL A 232 11.10 12.95 -4.97
N ILE A 233 9.78 13.07 -5.12
CA ILE A 233 8.82 12.19 -4.47
C ILE A 233 8.93 10.76 -5.00
N ARG A 234 9.00 10.59 -6.33
CA ARG A 234 9.14 9.28 -6.95
C ARG A 234 10.43 8.60 -6.48
N GLU A 235 11.58 9.28 -6.54
CA GLU A 235 12.86 8.75 -6.04
C GLU A 235 12.89 8.53 -4.53
N GLY A 236 12.16 9.36 -3.78
CA GLY A 236 12.04 9.25 -2.34
C GLY A 236 11.35 7.96 -1.91
N TYR A 237 10.29 7.57 -2.63
CA TYR A 237 9.48 6.41 -2.31
C TYR A 237 9.96 5.13 -2.98
N PHE A 238 10.23 5.19 -4.29
CA PHE A 238 10.69 4.06 -5.07
C PHE A 238 12.21 4.15 -5.31
N PRO A 239 12.98 3.08 -5.02
CA PRO A 239 12.50 1.75 -4.63
C PRO A 239 12.39 1.54 -3.11
N TYR A 240 13.11 2.30 -2.28
CA TYR A 240 13.46 1.83 -0.93
C TYR A 240 12.37 1.97 0.12
N ILE A 241 11.55 3.04 0.15
CA ILE A 241 10.45 3.12 1.12
C ILE A 241 9.38 2.09 0.77
N GLN A 242 9.06 1.94 -0.51
CA GLN A 242 8.14 0.92 -0.99
C GLN A 242 8.64 -0.50 -0.70
N GLY A 243 9.91 -0.78 -0.99
CA GLY A 243 10.49 -2.09 -0.70
C GLY A 243 10.55 -2.38 0.79
N LEU A 244 10.87 -1.39 1.63
CA LEU A 244 10.82 -1.56 3.09
C LEU A 244 9.41 -1.90 3.57
N HIS A 245 8.39 -1.21 3.04
CA HIS A 245 6.99 -1.45 3.37
C HIS A 245 6.60 -2.90 3.06
N ILE A 246 6.82 -3.36 1.84
CA ILE A 246 6.38 -4.70 1.41
C ILE A 246 7.25 -5.81 1.98
N LEU A 247 8.56 -5.59 2.15
CA LEU A 247 9.38 -6.57 2.86
C LEU A 247 8.89 -6.77 4.30
N LEU A 248 8.46 -5.71 5.00
CA LEU A 248 7.91 -5.84 6.36
C LEU A 248 6.60 -6.63 6.38
N ASP A 249 5.75 -6.46 5.37
CA ASP A 249 4.51 -7.21 5.18
C ASP A 249 4.80 -8.72 5.03
N TYR A 250 5.61 -9.09 4.01
CA TYR A 250 6.06 -10.47 3.84
C TYR A 250 6.81 -11.03 5.05
N PHE A 251 7.54 -10.19 5.79
CA PHE A 251 8.29 -10.64 6.96
C PHE A 251 7.40 -11.07 8.11
N ILE A 252 6.25 -10.40 8.32
CA ILE A 252 5.31 -10.78 9.38
C ILE A 252 4.44 -11.98 8.98
N ASP A 253 4.24 -12.18 7.67
CA ASP A 253 3.34 -13.20 7.12
C ASP A 253 4.01 -14.53 6.76
N GLN A 254 5.31 -14.70 7.05
CA GLN A 254 6.07 -15.92 6.71
C GLN A 254 5.41 -17.25 7.11
N GLU A 255 4.88 -17.36 8.34
CA GLU A 255 4.18 -18.59 8.74
C GLU A 255 2.83 -18.75 8.05
N GLU A 256 2.11 -17.67 7.78
CA GLU A 256 0.83 -17.71 7.08
C GLU A 256 1.05 -18.18 5.64
N ASP A 257 1.98 -17.54 4.93
CA ASP A 257 2.32 -17.88 3.55
C ASP A 257 2.84 -19.32 3.44
N ARG A 258 3.65 -19.77 4.41
CA ARG A 258 4.14 -21.16 4.42
C ARG A 258 3.00 -22.17 4.58
N HIS A 259 1.97 -21.87 5.38
CA HIS A 259 0.81 -22.75 5.51
C HIS A 259 -0.15 -22.63 4.32
N GLY A 260 -0.26 -21.45 3.72
CA GLY A 260 -1.07 -21.19 2.52
C GLY A 260 -0.46 -21.72 1.22
N GLY A 261 0.85 -21.98 1.21
CA GLY A 261 1.59 -22.31 -0.02
C GLY A 261 1.86 -21.09 -0.90
N ASP A 262 1.81 -19.90 -0.29
CA ASP A 262 1.93 -18.62 -0.99
C ASP A 262 3.40 -18.20 -1.16
N LEU A 263 3.62 -17.37 -2.18
CA LEU A 263 4.94 -16.87 -2.52
C LEU A 263 5.38 -15.82 -1.50
N ASN A 264 6.37 -16.13 -0.64
CA ASN A 264 6.93 -15.17 0.30
C ASN A 264 8.33 -14.70 -0.11
N PHE A 265 8.53 -13.40 -0.36
CA PHE A 265 9.82 -12.87 -0.80
C PHE A 265 10.95 -12.98 0.24
N CYS A 266 10.63 -13.02 1.53
CA CYS A 266 11.63 -13.21 2.58
C CYS A 266 12.24 -14.62 2.59
N SER A 267 11.58 -15.60 1.97
CA SER A 267 12.07 -16.99 1.90
C SER A 267 13.25 -17.19 0.93
N TYR A 268 13.52 -16.22 0.04
CA TYR A 268 14.58 -16.31 -0.97
C TYR A 268 15.93 -15.75 -0.53
N TYR A 269 16.00 -15.13 0.66
CA TYR A 269 17.28 -14.81 1.27
C TYR A 269 17.94 -16.08 1.77
N LYS A 270 19.27 -16.14 1.69
CA LYS A 270 20.07 -17.31 2.06
C LYS A 270 19.88 -17.71 3.53
N ASP A 271 19.83 -16.72 4.41
CA ASP A 271 19.69 -16.89 5.85
C ASP A 271 19.17 -15.63 6.55
N ASP A 272 18.79 -15.76 7.83
CA ASP A 272 18.33 -14.66 8.69
C ASP A 272 19.32 -13.49 8.78
N LYS A 273 20.63 -13.76 8.62
CA LYS A 273 21.66 -12.71 8.67
C LYS A 273 21.60 -11.88 7.40
N GLU A 274 21.53 -12.50 6.23
CA GLU A 274 21.37 -11.78 4.96
C GLU A 274 20.07 -10.98 4.95
N LEU A 275 18.94 -11.59 5.36
CA LEU A 275 17.66 -10.90 5.48
C LEU A 275 17.76 -9.65 6.36
N PHE A 276 18.39 -9.77 7.54
CA PHE A 276 18.61 -8.64 8.45
C PHE A 276 19.50 -7.55 7.85
N ASP A 277 20.61 -7.94 7.22
CA ASP A 277 21.56 -7.03 6.60
C ASP A 277 20.89 -6.24 5.46
N ARG A 278 20.04 -6.90 4.67
CA ARG A 278 19.28 -6.28 3.58
C ARG A 278 18.14 -5.41 4.09
N PHE A 279 17.37 -5.81 5.10
CA PHE A 279 16.42 -4.90 5.76
C PHE A 279 17.11 -3.63 6.28
N THR A 280 18.25 -3.80 6.94
CA THR A 280 19.04 -2.68 7.45
C THR A 280 19.51 -1.76 6.32
N HIS A 281 19.88 -2.34 5.16
CA HIS A 281 20.19 -1.57 3.95
C HIS A 281 18.98 -0.76 3.46
N PHE A 282 17.80 -1.37 3.35
CA PHE A 282 16.57 -0.70 2.97
C PHE A 282 16.23 0.44 3.94
N VAL A 283 16.31 0.23 5.25
CA VAL A 283 16.08 1.30 6.24
C VAL A 283 17.07 2.46 6.07
N LYS A 284 18.37 2.16 5.88
CA LYS A 284 19.39 3.21 5.65
C LYS A 284 19.11 4.00 4.38
N LYS A 285 18.74 3.32 3.29
CA LYS A 285 18.41 3.97 2.02
C LYS A 285 17.12 4.78 2.11
N SER A 286 16.07 4.28 2.76
CA SER A 286 14.85 5.04 3.03
C SER A 286 15.12 6.34 3.79
N ASN A 287 16.01 6.32 4.80
CA ASN A 287 16.45 7.56 5.45
C ASN A 287 17.21 8.48 4.46
N GLN A 288 18.19 7.94 3.71
CA GLN A 288 18.98 8.71 2.74
C GLN A 288 18.12 9.42 1.68
N TYR A 289 17.13 8.73 1.13
CA TYR A 289 16.26 9.28 0.08
C TYR A 289 15.20 10.23 0.66
N SER A 290 14.68 9.95 1.86
CA SER A 290 13.74 10.87 2.52
C SER A 290 14.36 12.21 2.96
N ASP A 291 15.69 12.29 3.11
CA ASP A 291 16.37 13.55 3.42
C ASP A 291 16.24 14.61 2.32
N ARG A 292 15.96 14.18 1.08
CA ARG A 292 15.76 15.05 -0.09
C ARG A 292 14.31 15.49 -0.25
N LEU A 293 13.37 14.81 0.41
CA LEU A 293 11.95 15.10 0.26
C LEU A 293 11.58 16.45 0.90
N PRO A 294 10.63 17.19 0.29
CA PRO A 294 9.93 18.25 1.02
C PRO A 294 9.32 17.66 2.30
N HIS A 295 9.22 18.46 3.35
CA HIS A 295 8.77 17.98 4.65
C HIS A 295 9.54 16.73 5.16
N LYS A 296 10.85 16.60 4.88
CA LYS A 296 11.68 15.41 5.20
C LYS A 296 11.38 14.71 6.52
N ARG A 297 11.14 15.49 7.59
CA ARG A 297 10.89 14.93 8.92
C ARG A 297 9.57 14.13 8.97
N PHE A 298 8.56 14.54 8.24
CA PHE A 298 7.31 13.79 8.08
C PHE A 298 7.57 12.45 7.41
N HIS A 299 8.26 12.41 6.28
CA HIS A 299 8.58 11.17 5.57
C HIS A 299 9.46 10.23 6.40
N GLN A 300 10.39 10.78 7.18
CA GLN A 300 11.16 10.01 8.16
C GLN A 300 10.27 9.35 9.22
N LEU A 301 9.23 10.05 9.70
CA LEU A 301 8.25 9.47 10.61
C LEU A 301 7.44 8.36 9.94
N ILE A 302 7.05 8.51 8.66
CA ILE A 302 6.31 7.49 7.92
C ILE A 302 7.09 6.18 7.85
N HIS A 303 8.30 6.16 7.30
CA HIS A 303 9.02 4.90 7.12
C HIS A 303 9.51 4.29 8.45
N ARG A 304 9.71 5.10 9.51
CA ARG A 304 9.95 4.61 10.88
C ARG A 304 8.68 4.09 11.54
N GLY A 305 7.54 4.67 11.18
CA GLY A 305 6.20 4.24 11.55
C GLY A 305 5.86 2.87 10.96
N LEU A 306 6.23 2.62 9.69
CA LEU A 306 6.12 1.29 9.06
C LEU A 306 6.82 0.22 9.91
N LEU A 307 8.08 0.45 10.31
CA LEU A 307 8.81 -0.45 11.20
C LEU A 307 8.05 -0.68 12.51
N GLY A 308 7.59 0.38 13.17
CA GLY A 308 6.89 0.27 14.45
C GLY A 308 5.56 -0.50 14.31
N LEU A 309 4.75 -0.15 13.32
CA LEU A 309 3.40 -0.67 13.13
C LEU A 309 3.41 -2.15 12.71
N TYR A 310 4.19 -2.51 11.68
CA TYR A 310 4.27 -3.89 11.21
C TYR A 310 4.92 -4.79 12.25
N LEU A 311 6.03 -4.37 12.84
CA LEU A 311 6.72 -5.19 13.84
C LEU A 311 5.94 -5.30 15.17
N SER A 312 4.90 -4.47 15.38
CA SER A 312 3.98 -4.57 16.51
C SER A 312 2.92 -5.67 16.37
N ASP A 313 2.86 -6.33 15.21
CA ASP A 313 1.88 -7.39 14.94
C ASP A 313 1.99 -8.56 15.90
N ASP A 314 0.86 -9.19 16.22
CA ASP A 314 0.82 -10.38 17.05
C ASP A 314 1.42 -11.60 16.32
N LYS A 315 1.36 -11.63 14.98
CA LYS A 315 2.05 -12.62 14.13
C LYS A 315 3.56 -12.66 14.39
N VAL A 316 4.17 -11.53 14.75
CA VAL A 316 5.61 -11.47 15.07
C VAL A 316 5.96 -12.23 16.34
N LYS A 317 5.04 -12.30 17.32
CA LYS A 317 5.31 -12.95 18.61
C LYS A 317 5.22 -14.47 18.54
N SER A 318 4.37 -15.01 17.67
CA SER A 318 4.25 -16.45 17.47
C SER A 318 5.46 -17.07 16.76
N GLN A 319 6.27 -16.25 16.10
CA GLN A 319 7.41 -16.65 15.28
C GLN A 319 8.75 -16.35 15.97
N LYS A 320 9.46 -17.38 16.46
CA LYS A 320 10.67 -17.18 17.28
C LYS A 320 11.80 -16.45 16.55
N SER A 321 12.14 -16.83 15.32
CA SER A 321 13.18 -16.19 14.50
C SER A 321 12.80 -14.75 14.14
N VAL A 322 11.58 -14.57 13.62
CA VAL A 322 11.01 -13.26 13.27
C VAL A 322 10.98 -12.32 14.48
N SER A 323 10.60 -12.80 15.66
CA SER A 323 10.60 -11.98 16.89
C SER A 323 11.99 -11.47 17.27
N VAL A 324 13.04 -12.28 17.08
CA VAL A 324 14.42 -11.87 17.38
C VAL A 324 14.88 -10.80 16.39
N LEU A 325 14.64 -11.00 15.10
CA LEU A 325 14.97 -10.06 14.04
C LEU A 325 14.18 -8.74 14.19
N ALA A 326 12.88 -8.80 14.46
CA ALA A 326 12.02 -7.66 14.70
C ALA A 326 12.56 -6.75 15.81
N ARG A 327 13.00 -7.32 16.95
CA ARG A 327 13.61 -6.54 18.05
C ARG A 327 14.89 -5.82 17.62
N LYS A 328 15.71 -6.46 16.79
CA LYS A 328 16.92 -5.83 16.25
C LYS A 328 16.56 -4.69 15.29
N LEU A 329 15.57 -4.89 14.42
CA LEU A 329 15.08 -3.87 13.47
C LEU A 329 14.44 -2.67 14.17
N ILE A 330 13.60 -2.89 15.20
CA ILE A 330 13.01 -1.80 16.00
C ILE A 330 14.12 -0.97 16.65
N ARG A 331 15.14 -1.62 17.25
CA ARG A 331 16.28 -0.90 17.85
C ARG A 331 17.07 -0.13 16.80
N PHE A 332 17.24 -0.70 15.61
CA PHE A 332 17.90 -0.04 14.49
C PHE A 332 17.13 1.20 13.99
N GLY A 333 15.79 1.14 13.98
CA GLY A 333 14.91 2.27 13.62
C GLY A 333 14.90 3.42 14.65
N GLY A 334 15.44 3.19 15.85
CA GLY A 334 15.63 4.22 16.87
C GLY A 334 14.34 4.58 17.63
N PHE A 335 14.35 5.77 18.25
CA PHE A 335 13.30 6.21 19.17
C PHE A 335 11.91 6.28 18.52
N ASP A 336 11.81 6.84 17.31
CA ASP A 336 10.52 6.98 16.61
C ASP A 336 9.89 5.60 16.34
N SER A 337 10.69 4.62 15.86
CA SER A 337 10.19 3.25 15.64
C SER A 337 9.75 2.56 16.93
N MET A 338 10.45 2.78 18.04
CA MET A 338 10.01 2.29 19.35
C MET A 338 8.69 2.93 19.79
N PHE A 339 8.55 4.25 19.60
CA PHE A 339 7.30 4.95 19.91
C PHE A 339 6.12 4.37 19.11
N PHE A 340 6.27 4.22 17.79
CA PHE A 340 5.22 3.67 16.94
C PHE A 340 4.93 2.20 17.23
N TYR A 341 5.94 1.42 17.64
CA TYR A 341 5.73 0.04 18.11
C TYR A 341 4.82 -0.01 19.34
N LEU A 342 5.09 0.83 20.35
CA LEU A 342 4.28 0.89 21.56
C LEU A 342 2.87 1.41 21.26
N ASN A 343 2.76 2.44 20.42
CA ASN A 343 1.47 2.99 19.99
C ASN A 343 0.65 1.96 19.20
N GLY A 344 1.24 1.25 18.25
CA GLY A 344 0.59 0.20 17.46
C GLY A 344 0.03 -0.92 18.34
N ARG A 345 0.80 -1.36 19.35
CA ARG A 345 0.32 -2.35 20.33
C ARG A 345 -0.86 -1.83 21.16
N ALA A 346 -0.82 -0.58 21.60
CA ALA A 346 -1.91 0.03 22.35
C ALA A 346 -3.18 0.13 21.49
N TYR A 347 -3.05 0.60 20.25
CA TYR A 347 -4.15 0.74 19.30
C TYR A 347 -4.82 -0.61 18.99
N ARG A 348 -4.04 -1.65 18.67
CA ARG A 348 -4.56 -3.02 18.43
C ARG A 348 -5.29 -3.58 19.64
N ASN A 349 -4.75 -3.37 20.85
CA ASN A 349 -5.43 -3.79 22.07
C ASN A 349 -6.77 -3.06 22.27
N LEU A 350 -6.83 -1.76 21.97
CA LEU A 350 -8.08 -0.99 22.04
C LEU A 350 -9.11 -1.49 21.02
N GLN A 351 -8.70 -1.80 19.79
CA GLN A 351 -9.58 -2.38 18.77
C GLN A 351 -10.16 -3.75 19.19
N LYS A 352 -9.37 -4.59 19.88
CA LYS A 352 -9.86 -5.87 20.43
C LYS A 352 -10.89 -5.71 21.54
N ILE A 353 -10.77 -4.67 22.35
CA ILE A 353 -11.68 -4.38 23.48
C ILE A 353 -12.96 -3.70 22.99
N LYS A 354 -12.87 -2.90 21.92
CA LYS A 354 -13.99 -2.20 21.29
C LYS A 354 -13.88 -2.29 19.76
N PRO A 355 -14.47 -3.33 19.13
CA PRO A 355 -14.58 -3.36 17.67
C PRO A 355 -15.35 -2.12 17.18
N ALA A 356 -15.05 -1.67 15.96
CA ALA A 356 -15.22 -0.32 15.37
C ALA A 356 -16.62 0.38 15.41
N GLY A 357 -17.49 0.09 16.38
CA GLY A 357 -18.78 0.74 16.59
C GLY A 357 -18.84 1.75 17.75
N PHE A 358 -17.74 2.10 18.42
CA PHE A 358 -17.82 2.89 19.65
C PHE A 358 -16.84 4.07 19.81
N PHE A 359 -16.03 4.41 18.80
CA PHE A 359 -14.96 5.41 19.00
C PHE A 359 -15.31 6.86 18.67
N PHE A 360 -16.48 7.17 18.12
CA PHE A 360 -16.90 8.56 17.99
C PHE A 360 -18.41 8.65 18.23
N GLY A 361 -18.78 9.17 19.39
CA GLY A 361 -20.16 9.43 19.77
C GLY A 361 -20.69 10.67 19.05
N GLN A 362 -21.95 10.52 18.61
CA GLN A 362 -22.88 11.47 17.99
C GLN A 362 -22.57 11.92 16.55
#